data_AF-A0A364N6K9-F1
#
_entry.id   AF-A0A364N6K9-F1
#
_cell.length_a   1.000
_cell.length_b   1.000
_cell.length_c   1.000
_cell.angle_alpha   90.00
_cell.angle_beta   90.00
_cell.angle_gamma   90.00
#
_symmetry.space_group_name_H-M   'P 1'
#
loop_
_entity.id
_entity.type
_entity.pdbx_description
1 polymer ?
#
loop_
_entity_poly.entity_id
_entity_poly.type
_entity_poly.pdbx_seq_one_letter_code
_entity_poly.pdbx_strand_id
1 'polypeptide(L)'
;MAEQSLEQRIYDLLLPFRDECWTTSSPSTPPEAERAALVLCENMAFLIRHNQSSYGKMVVPSDITIGSYKWASSLGSDEDGRVGIAIFVNGNGYTHTVVRKNVERKGEAKGVVETLNGVVEADMKAFFHVG
;
A
#
# COMPACT_ATOMS: atom_id res chain seq x y z
N MET A 1 22.80 9.56 -10.39
CA MET A 1 21.51 9.80 -9.71
C MET A 1 21.36 8.71 -8.68
N ALA A 2 21.09 9.03 -7.40
CA ALA A 2 20.87 7.98 -6.41
C ALA A 2 19.61 7.20 -6.82
N GLU A 3 19.70 5.89 -6.94
CA GLU A 3 18.52 5.06 -7.16
C GLU A 3 17.62 5.18 -5.93
N GLN A 4 16.33 5.40 -6.19
CA GLN A 4 15.31 5.45 -5.15
C GLN A 4 15.28 4.11 -4.39
N SER A 5 14.97 4.10 -3.09
CA SER A 5 14.73 2.83 -2.38
C SER A 5 13.34 2.26 -2.73
N LEU A 6 13.13 0.96 -2.50
CA LEU A 6 11.81 0.34 -2.73
C LEU A 6 10.75 0.94 -1.80
N GLU A 7 11.14 1.18 -0.55
CA GLU A 7 10.33 1.77 0.50
C GLU A 7 9.86 3.17 0.09
N GLN A 8 10.79 4.02 -0.37
CA GLN A 8 10.47 5.37 -0.84
C GLN A 8 9.55 5.34 -2.05
N ARG A 9 9.77 4.39 -2.98
CA ARG A 9 8.89 4.25 -4.14
C ARG A 9 7.47 3.85 -3.75
N ILE A 10 7.32 2.90 -2.83
CA ILE A 10 6.00 2.47 -2.33
C ILE A 10 5.32 3.65 -1.63
N TYR A 11 6.06 4.39 -0.80
CA TYR A 11 5.55 5.57 -0.12
C TYR A 11 5.06 6.63 -1.11
N ASP A 12 5.87 6.98 -2.11
CA ASP A 12 5.51 7.97 -3.12
C ASP A 12 4.25 7.57 -3.91
N LEU A 13 4.11 6.27 -4.23
CA LEU A 13 2.92 5.75 -4.89
C LEU A 13 1.68 5.79 -4.00
N LEU A 14 1.85 5.66 -2.68
CA LEU A 14 0.76 5.71 -1.71
C LEU A 14 0.35 7.14 -1.31
N LEU A 15 1.23 8.13 -1.48
CA LEU A 15 0.97 9.53 -1.06
C LEU A 15 -0.40 10.07 -1.52
N PRO A 16 -0.82 9.94 -2.79
CA PRO A 16 -2.13 10.44 -3.23
C PRO A 16 -3.31 9.74 -2.53
N PHE A 17 -3.10 8.50 -2.08
CA PHE A 17 -4.14 7.68 -1.46
C PHE A 17 -4.18 7.86 0.06
N ARG A 18 -3.04 8.18 0.66
CA ARG A 18 -2.85 8.28 2.11
C ARG A 18 -3.74 9.35 2.72
N ASP A 19 -3.74 10.53 2.12
CA ASP A 19 -4.30 11.75 2.72
C ASP A 19 -5.68 12.14 2.14
N GLU A 20 -6.11 11.52 1.04
CA GLU A 20 -7.31 11.94 0.29
C GLU A 20 -8.52 11.04 0.45
N CYS A 21 -8.37 9.83 1.01
CA CYS A 21 -9.42 8.83 0.86
C CYS A 21 -10.76 9.28 1.46
N TRP A 22 -10.76 9.92 2.64
CA TRP A 22 -12.00 10.33 3.33
C TRP A 22 -11.88 11.59 4.21
N THR A 23 -10.75 12.28 4.18
CA THR A 23 -10.43 13.41 5.07
C THR A 23 -10.89 14.73 4.47
N THR A 24 -11.92 15.33 5.07
CA THR A 24 -12.42 16.67 4.70
C THR A 24 -11.77 17.80 5.51
N SER A 25 -10.96 17.49 6.52
CA SER A 25 -10.44 18.51 7.45
C SER A 25 -9.15 18.07 8.16
N SER A 26 -8.00 18.41 7.57
CA SER A 26 -6.82 18.99 8.23
C SER A 26 -5.64 18.98 7.23
N PRO A 27 -4.89 20.08 7.06
CA PRO A 27 -3.80 20.16 6.09
C PRO A 27 -2.51 19.42 6.52
N SER A 28 -2.47 18.79 7.70
CA SER A 28 -1.29 18.07 8.19
C SER A 28 -1.65 16.65 8.64
N THR A 29 -1.08 15.65 7.97
CA THR A 29 -1.08 14.25 8.40
C THR A 29 -0.50 14.17 9.83
N PRO A 30 -1.20 13.57 10.81
CA PRO A 30 -0.65 13.40 12.15
C PRO A 30 0.67 12.61 12.12
N PRO A 31 1.66 12.94 12.97
CA PRO A 31 2.95 12.23 13.00
C PRO A 31 2.84 10.72 13.19
N GLU A 32 1.78 10.25 13.87
CA GLU A 32 1.50 8.83 14.07
C GLU A 32 1.08 8.13 12.77
N ALA A 33 0.25 8.78 11.95
CA ALA A 33 -0.18 8.25 10.66
C ALA A 33 0.98 8.22 9.65
N GLU A 34 1.89 9.18 9.72
CA GLU A 34 3.12 9.18 8.94
C GLU A 34 4.05 8.03 9.32
N ARG A 35 4.27 7.82 10.63
CA ARG A 35 5.06 6.67 11.12
C ARG A 35 4.45 5.34 10.69
N ALA A 36 3.13 5.19 10.79
CA ALA A 36 2.43 3.98 10.34
C ALA A 36 2.62 3.74 8.83
N ALA A 37 2.57 4.80 8.01
CA ALA A 37 2.83 4.70 6.57
C ALA A 37 4.26 4.26 6.27
N LEU A 38 5.26 4.78 6.99
CA LEU A 38 6.66 4.39 6.82
C LEU A 38 6.88 2.91 7.17
N VAL A 39 6.38 2.47 8.33
CA VAL A 39 6.47 1.05 8.75
C VAL A 39 5.77 0.12 7.77
N LEU A 40 4.61 0.55 7.25
CA LEU A 40 3.91 -0.19 6.20
C LEU A 40 4.78 -0.36 4.94
N CYS A 41 5.44 0.71 4.49
CA CYS A 41 6.31 0.66 3.30
C CYS A 41 7.52 -0.26 3.50
N GLU A 42 8.14 -0.23 4.69
CA GLU A 42 9.22 -1.14 5.08
C GLU A 42 8.77 -2.61 5.05
N ASN A 43 7.62 -2.91 5.65
CA ASN A 43 7.09 -4.28 5.68
C ASN A 43 6.72 -4.78 4.28
N MET A 44 6.13 -3.93 3.43
CA MET A 44 5.87 -4.30 2.03
C MET A 44 7.17 -4.55 1.26
N ALA A 45 8.18 -3.70 1.41
CA ALA A 45 9.47 -3.91 0.75
C ALA A 45 10.14 -5.22 1.20
N PHE A 46 10.04 -5.55 2.49
CA PHE A 46 10.47 -6.85 3.01
C PHE A 46 9.74 -8.02 2.33
N LEU A 47 8.40 -8.00 2.30
CA LEU A 47 7.58 -9.04 1.67
C LEU A 47 7.92 -9.21 0.18
N ILE A 48 8.12 -8.10 -0.53
CA ILE A 48 8.51 -8.09 -1.95
C ILE A 48 9.86 -8.77 -2.14
N ARG A 49 10.88 -8.34 -1.38
CA ARG A 49 12.23 -8.92 -1.47
C ARG A 49 12.23 -10.39 -1.10
N HIS A 50 11.49 -10.76 -0.05
CA HIS A 50 11.37 -12.15 0.39
C HIS A 50 10.75 -13.01 -0.73
N ASN A 51 9.57 -12.64 -1.22
CA ASN A 51 8.86 -13.40 -2.24
C ASN A 51 9.61 -13.46 -3.59
N GLN A 52 10.33 -12.39 -3.97
CA GLN A 52 11.03 -12.32 -5.26
C GLN A 52 12.44 -12.91 -5.23
N SER A 53 13.07 -13.02 -4.06
CA SER A 53 14.29 -13.82 -3.89
C SER A 53 14.08 -15.27 -4.37
N SER A 54 12.86 -15.80 -4.21
CA SER A 54 12.46 -17.11 -4.72
C SER A 54 12.36 -17.21 -6.26
N TYR A 55 12.25 -16.09 -6.99
CA TYR A 55 12.02 -16.06 -8.45
C TYR A 55 13.21 -15.56 -9.27
N GLY A 56 14.35 -15.26 -8.63
CA GLY A 56 15.63 -15.03 -9.31
C GLY A 56 15.79 -13.67 -10.02
N LYS A 57 14.88 -12.72 -9.82
CA LYS A 57 15.01 -11.34 -10.30
C LYS A 57 15.23 -10.40 -9.12
N MET A 58 16.22 -9.51 -9.24
CA MET A 58 16.35 -8.37 -8.34
C MET A 58 15.22 -7.37 -8.62
N VAL A 59 14.38 -7.11 -7.63
CA VAL A 59 13.31 -6.12 -7.74
C VAL A 59 13.88 -4.73 -7.56
N VAL A 60 13.64 -3.86 -8.53
CA VAL A 60 14.02 -2.45 -8.49
C VAL A 60 12.78 -1.55 -8.35
N PRO A 61 12.92 -0.29 -7.92
CA PRO A 61 11.79 0.63 -7.75
C PRO A 61 10.83 0.73 -8.95
N SER A 62 11.38 0.69 -10.17
CA SER A 62 10.57 0.75 -11.40
C SER A 62 9.69 -0.48 -11.62
N ASP A 63 9.94 -1.58 -10.92
CA ASP A 63 9.08 -2.77 -10.98
C ASP A 63 7.79 -2.60 -10.15
N ILE A 64 7.74 -1.60 -9.26
CA ILE A 64 6.60 -1.37 -8.38
C ILE A 64 5.57 -0.47 -9.05
N THR A 65 4.33 -0.96 -9.09
CA THR A 65 3.19 -0.22 -9.63
C THR A 65 2.01 -0.27 -8.66
N ILE A 66 1.16 0.76 -8.72
CA ILE A 66 -0.09 0.82 -7.95
C ILE A 66 -1.27 0.82 -8.92
N GLY A 67 -2.30 0.05 -8.59
CA GLY A 67 -3.59 0.07 -9.26
C GLY A 67 -4.68 0.51 -8.30
N SER A 68 -5.58 1.35 -8.78
CA SER A 68 -6.76 1.78 -8.02
C SER A 68 -8.05 1.50 -8.78
N TYR A 69 -9.12 1.21 -8.06
CA TYR A 69 -10.45 0.95 -8.59
C TYR A 69 -11.44 1.89 -7.94
N LYS A 70 -12.22 2.61 -8.75
CA LYS A 70 -13.24 3.60 -8.33
C LYS A 70 -12.73 4.82 -7.56
N TRP A 71 -11.41 5.05 -7.52
CA TRP A 71 -10.82 6.19 -6.79
C TRP A 71 -11.31 7.55 -7.30
N ALA A 72 -11.20 7.80 -8.60
CA ALA A 72 -11.63 9.06 -9.20
C ALA A 72 -13.15 9.28 -9.05
N SER A 73 -13.95 8.22 -9.17
CA SER A 73 -15.41 8.29 -9.02
C SER A 73 -15.85 8.52 -7.58
N SER A 74 -15.10 8.05 -6.58
CA SER A 74 -15.46 8.21 -5.17
C SER A 74 -15.15 9.59 -4.59
N LEU A 75 -14.30 10.38 -5.25
CA LEU A 75 -13.93 11.74 -4.82
C LEU A 75 -15.05 12.78 -4.97
N GLY A 76 -16.22 12.41 -5.51
CA GLY A 76 -17.32 13.36 -5.77
C GLY A 76 -18.75 12.81 -5.63
N SER A 77 -18.94 11.56 -5.22
CA SER A 77 -20.27 10.96 -5.08
C SER A 77 -20.48 10.34 -3.71
N ASP A 78 -21.67 10.51 -3.14
CA ASP A 78 -22.13 9.81 -1.93
C ASP A 78 -22.56 8.35 -2.18
N GLU A 79 -22.42 7.87 -3.42
CA GLU A 79 -22.74 6.48 -3.75
C GLU A 79 -21.61 5.51 -3.38
N ASP A 80 -22.00 4.47 -2.64
CA ASP A 80 -21.27 3.26 -2.25
C ASP A 80 -19.73 3.42 -2.19
N GLY A 81 -19.26 4.05 -1.11
CA GLY A 81 -17.87 4.47 -0.90
C GLY A 81 -16.87 3.34 -0.68
N ARG A 82 -16.74 2.43 -1.63
CA ARG A 82 -15.72 1.39 -1.66
C ARG A 82 -14.71 1.68 -2.75
N VAL A 83 -13.45 1.79 -2.36
CA VAL A 83 -12.34 2.06 -3.28
C VAL A 83 -11.31 0.95 -3.19
N GLY A 84 -10.96 0.37 -4.33
CA GLY A 84 -9.94 -0.69 -4.37
C GLY A 84 -8.55 -0.08 -4.53
N ILE A 85 -7.58 -0.57 -3.77
CA ILE A 85 -6.15 -0.28 -3.95
C ILE A 85 -5.39 -1.61 -4.00
N ALA A 86 -4.45 -1.70 -4.93
CA ALA A 86 -3.54 -2.83 -5.04
C ALA A 86 -2.13 -2.36 -5.40
N ILE A 87 -1.12 -2.97 -4.78
CA ILE A 87 0.29 -2.76 -5.11
C ILE A 87 0.81 -4.01 -5.79
N PHE A 88 1.49 -3.81 -6.90
CA PHE A 88 1.99 -4.87 -7.77
C PHE A 88 3.50 -4.77 -7.96
N VAL A 89 4.11 -5.93 -8.15
CA VAL A 89 5.52 -6.06 -8.54
C VAL A 89 5.59 -6.75 -9.89
N ASN A 90 6.26 -6.12 -10.84
CA ASN A 90 6.57 -6.74 -12.13
C ASN A 90 7.77 -7.66 -11.98
N GLY A 91 7.50 -8.97 -11.91
CA GLY A 91 8.50 -10.03 -11.85
C GLY A 91 9.03 -10.40 -13.23
N ASN A 92 9.63 -11.59 -13.33
CA ASN A 92 10.11 -12.12 -14.60
C ASN A 92 8.96 -12.76 -15.41
N GLY A 93 8.32 -11.99 -16.28
CA GLY A 93 7.29 -12.47 -17.21
C GLY A 93 5.85 -12.45 -16.66
N TYR A 94 5.64 -12.01 -15.42
CA TYR A 94 4.31 -11.89 -14.80
C TYR A 94 4.29 -10.84 -13.69
N THR A 95 3.10 -10.31 -13.42
CA THR A 95 2.87 -9.29 -12.38
C THR A 95 2.28 -9.95 -11.13
N HIS A 96 2.93 -9.73 -10.00
CA HIS A 96 2.49 -10.24 -8.70
C HIS A 96 1.72 -9.18 -7.94
N THR A 97 0.68 -9.59 -7.22
CA THR A 97 0.00 -8.73 -6.26
C THR A 97 0.71 -8.86 -4.91
N VAL A 98 1.18 -7.75 -4.35
CA VAL A 98 1.78 -7.68 -3.01
C VAL A 98 0.68 -7.53 -1.97
N VAL A 99 -0.18 -6.53 -2.17
CA VAL A 99 -1.35 -6.28 -1.33
C VAL A 99 -2.50 -5.83 -2.23
N ARG A 100 -3.72 -6.24 -1.90
CA ARG A 100 -4.95 -5.80 -2.56
C ARG A 100 -6.07 -5.71 -1.53
N LYS A 101 -6.70 -4.54 -1.42
CA LYS A 101 -7.80 -4.34 -0.47
C LYS A 101 -8.80 -3.29 -0.96
N ASN A 102 -10.05 -3.45 -0.53
CA ASN A 102 -11.07 -2.41 -0.66
C ASN A 102 -11.09 -1.59 0.64
N VAL A 103 -11.09 -0.28 0.51
CA VAL A 103 -11.22 0.70 1.59
C VAL A 103 -12.66 1.20 1.57
N GLU A 104 -13.36 1.07 2.70
CA GLU A 104 -14.78 1.42 2.82
C GLU A 104 -14.98 2.75 3.56
N ARG A 105 -15.98 3.53 3.15
CA ARG A 105 -16.33 4.86 3.70
C ARG A 105 -17.15 4.82 5.01
N LYS A 106 -17.68 3.68 5.45
CA LYS A 106 -18.76 3.68 6.46
C LYS A 106 -18.28 3.93 7.90
N GLY A 107 -18.78 5.02 8.51
CA GLY A 107 -18.92 5.24 9.96
C GLY A 107 -17.63 5.56 10.71
N GLU A 108 -16.67 4.64 10.64
CA GLU A 108 -15.32 4.70 11.21
C GLU A 108 -14.35 4.27 10.11
N ALA A 109 -14.34 5.03 9.00
CA ALA A 109 -13.53 4.69 7.84
C ALA A 109 -12.04 4.65 8.22
N LYS A 110 -11.49 3.44 8.37
CA LYS A 110 -10.05 3.24 8.53
C LYS A 110 -9.36 3.81 7.30
N GLY A 111 -8.34 4.63 7.52
CA GLY A 111 -7.57 5.23 6.43
C GLY A 111 -6.96 4.15 5.53
N VAL A 112 -6.53 4.53 4.32
CA VAL A 112 -5.86 3.62 3.37
C VAL A 112 -4.69 2.90 4.04
N VAL A 113 -3.87 3.65 4.78
CA VAL A 113 -2.70 3.12 5.49
C VAL A 113 -3.11 2.06 6.50
N GLU A 114 -4.10 2.33 7.35
CA GLU A 114 -4.56 1.37 8.37
C GLU A 114 -5.14 0.11 7.72
N THR A 115 -5.89 0.27 6.64
CA THR A 115 -6.50 -0.85 5.91
C THR A 115 -5.45 -1.75 5.27
N LEU A 116 -4.43 -1.17 4.63
CA LEU A 116 -3.32 -1.92 4.04
C LEU A 116 -2.42 -2.54 5.12
N ASN A 117 -2.18 -1.83 6.22
CA ASN A 117 -1.40 -2.33 7.34
C ASN A 117 -2.04 -3.57 7.96
N GLY A 118 -3.36 -3.62 8.09
CA GLY A 118 -4.05 -4.83 8.55
C GLY A 118 -3.84 -6.06 7.67
N VAL A 119 -3.65 -5.89 6.35
CA VAL A 119 -3.33 -7.00 5.44
C VAL A 119 -1.86 -7.40 5.59
N VAL A 120 -0.95 -6.43 5.54
CA VAL A 120 0.49 -6.67 5.64
C VAL A 120 0.87 -7.27 7.00
N GLU A 121 0.25 -6.83 8.10
CA GLU A 121 0.45 -7.45 9.42
C GLU A 121 0.00 -8.90 9.48
N ALA A 122 -1.07 -9.28 8.77
CA ALA A 122 -1.50 -10.67 8.73
C ALA A 122 -0.45 -11.54 8.03
N ASP A 123 0.12 -11.06 6.93
CA ASP A 123 1.20 -11.74 6.22
C ASP A 123 2.48 -11.81 7.07
N MET A 124 2.86 -10.69 7.72
CA MET A 124 4.02 -10.64 8.62
C MET A 124 3.85 -11.55 9.84
N LYS A 125 2.64 -11.68 10.40
CA LYS A 125 2.38 -12.64 11.48
C LYS A 125 2.63 -14.08 11.05
N ALA A 126 2.26 -14.44 9.82
CA ALA A 126 2.55 -15.77 9.28
C ALA A 126 4.06 -16.01 9.15
N PHE A 127 4.86 -14.97 8.89
CA PHE A 127 6.33 -15.06 8.88
C PHE A 127 6.96 -15.28 10.26
N PHE A 128 6.43 -14.62 11.29
CA PHE A 128 6.99 -14.70 12.65
C PHE A 128 6.38 -15.81 13.52
N HIS A 129 5.26 -16.40 13.12
CA HIS A 129 4.77 -17.65 13.71
C HIS A 129 5.64 -18.83 13.23
N VAL A 130 6.76 -19.03 13.92
CA VAL A 130 7.39 -20.35 13.98
C VAL A 130 6.50 -21.20 14.90
N GLY A 131 5.99 -22.31 14.38
CA GLY A 131 5.13 -23.24 15.13
C GLY A 131 5.76 -23.77 16.41
#